data_AF-A0A859QG82-F1
#
_entry.id   AF-A0A859QG82-F1
#
_cell.length_a   1.000
_cell.length_b   1.000
_cell.length_c   1.000
_cell.angle_alpha   90.00
_cell.angle_beta   90.00
_cell.angle_gamma   90.00
#
_symmetry.space_group_name_H-M   'P 1'
#
loop_
_entity.id
_entity.type
_entity.pdbx_description
1 polymer ?
#
loop_
_entity_poly.entity_id
_entity_poly.type
_entity_poly.pdbx_seq_one_letter_code
_entity_poly.pdbx_strand_id
1 'polypeptide(L)'
;MQLGLSESARFATAEEARFRIEYPNSSPRKSRVIALDEPSLGLLRTLADMPWSGAHFLRYVSAKGATDSLHMLPVDAVLEDLEGKSVSLADEVADADIIVMITTAGTAAEAAEVIGNACFVRNKLTTGLVRNADGVSADDLARTLTTMRPFAAMLVISNGDEYVGEMLSALRV
;
A
#
# COMPACT_ATOMS: atom_id res chain seq x y z
N MET A 1 28.93 -41.52 -28.95
CA MET A 1 29.08 -40.07 -28.72
C MET A 1 27.94 -39.68 -27.78
N GLN A 2 28.21 -39.59 -26.49
CA GLN A 2 27.17 -39.29 -25.49
C GLN A 2 26.88 -37.79 -25.58
N LEU A 3 25.73 -37.43 -26.15
CA LEU A 3 25.27 -36.05 -26.15
C LEU A 3 25.08 -35.64 -24.68
N GLY A 4 25.92 -34.71 -24.21
CA GLY A 4 25.74 -34.10 -22.90
C GLY A 4 24.38 -33.42 -22.82
N LEU A 5 23.87 -33.28 -21.59
CA LEU A 5 22.65 -32.51 -21.34
C LEU A 5 22.80 -31.11 -21.95
N SER A 6 21.75 -30.60 -22.58
CA SER A 6 21.70 -29.18 -22.92
C SER A 6 21.70 -28.34 -21.65
N GLU A 7 22.16 -27.10 -21.74
CA GLU A 7 22.17 -26.19 -20.57
C GLU A 7 20.77 -26.03 -19.97
N SER A 8 19.72 -25.94 -20.81
CA SER A 8 18.33 -25.92 -20.33
C SER A 8 17.94 -27.17 -19.53
N ALA A 9 18.41 -28.34 -19.94
CA ALA A 9 18.17 -29.59 -19.21
C ALA A 9 18.97 -29.65 -17.89
N ARG A 10 20.17 -29.05 -17.86
CA ARG A 10 20.98 -28.92 -16.63
C ARG A 10 20.32 -27.99 -15.60
N PHE A 11 19.82 -26.82 -16.01
CA PHE A 11 19.09 -25.87 -15.13
C PHE A 11 17.74 -26.38 -14.61
N ALA A 12 17.21 -27.47 -15.18
CA ALA A 12 15.99 -28.13 -14.73
C ALA A 12 16.25 -29.34 -13.81
N THR A 13 17.52 -29.67 -13.52
CA THR A 13 17.85 -30.76 -12.59
C THR A 13 17.48 -30.42 -11.15
N ALA A 14 17.25 -31.46 -10.33
CA ALA A 14 16.97 -31.30 -8.91
C ALA A 14 18.13 -30.61 -8.14
N GLU A 15 19.39 -30.87 -8.53
CA GLU A 15 20.58 -30.23 -7.94
C GLU A 15 20.64 -28.72 -8.20
N GLU A 16 20.19 -28.25 -9.36
CA GLU A 16 20.09 -26.82 -9.66
C GLU A 16 18.79 -26.21 -9.08
N ALA A 17 17.71 -26.99 -9.03
CA ALA A 17 16.42 -26.53 -8.53
C ALA A 17 16.44 -26.15 -7.04
N ARG A 18 17.29 -26.77 -6.21
CA ARG A 18 17.44 -26.43 -4.78
C ARG A 18 17.91 -25.01 -4.51
N PHE A 19 18.54 -24.36 -5.49
CA PHE A 19 18.99 -22.96 -5.40
C PHE A 19 17.93 -21.97 -5.87
N ARG A 20 16.77 -22.44 -6.34
CA ARG A 20 15.65 -21.57 -6.69
C ARG A 20 15.05 -20.99 -5.43
N ILE A 21 14.60 -19.73 -5.52
CA ILE A 21 13.82 -19.10 -4.46
C ILE A 21 12.48 -19.85 -4.37
N GLU A 22 12.31 -20.68 -3.34
CA GLU A 22 11.05 -21.38 -3.02
C GLU A 22 10.02 -20.47 -2.33
N TYR A 23 10.25 -19.16 -2.33
CA TYR A 23 9.24 -18.20 -1.91
C TYR A 23 8.18 -18.10 -3.01
N PRO A 24 6.91 -18.43 -2.74
CA PRO A 24 5.86 -18.24 -3.74
C PRO A 24 5.76 -16.74 -4.04
N ASN A 25 6.16 -16.31 -5.23
CA ASN A 25 5.84 -14.97 -5.75
C ASN A 25 4.33 -14.80 -6.04
N SER A 26 3.49 -15.63 -5.42
CA SER A 26 2.09 -15.90 -5.77
C SER A 26 1.19 -16.10 -4.55
N SER A 27 1.73 -16.04 -3.32
CA SER A 27 0.88 -15.90 -2.14
C SER A 27 0.15 -14.56 -2.22
N PRO A 28 -1.16 -14.50 -1.91
CA PRO A 28 -1.89 -13.24 -1.89
C PRO A 28 -1.20 -12.27 -0.93
N ARG A 29 -0.97 -11.04 -1.37
CA ARG A 29 -0.32 -10.03 -0.54
C ARG A 29 -1.32 -9.50 0.47
N LYS A 30 -0.95 -9.50 1.75
CA LYS A 30 -1.73 -8.79 2.77
C LYS A 30 -1.59 -7.30 2.50
N SER A 31 -2.68 -6.67 2.12
CA SER A 31 -2.66 -5.27 1.74
C SER A 31 -3.45 -4.43 2.73
N ARG A 32 -2.98 -3.21 2.94
CA ARG A 32 -3.66 -2.19 3.73
C ARG A 32 -3.94 -1.00 2.85
N VAL A 33 -5.22 -0.72 2.64
CA VAL A 33 -5.66 0.39 1.82
C VAL A 33 -6.17 1.47 2.76
N ILE A 34 -5.47 2.59 2.83
CA ILE A 34 -5.68 3.65 3.82
C ILE A 34 -6.17 4.92 3.12
N ALA A 35 -7.39 5.35 3.43
CA ALA A 35 -7.93 6.65 3.02
C ALA A 35 -7.36 7.77 3.91
N LEU A 36 -6.84 8.83 3.29
CA LEU A 36 -6.28 9.98 3.99
C LEU A 36 -7.29 11.13 4.17
N ASP A 37 -8.42 11.09 3.46
CA ASP A 37 -9.47 12.12 3.49
C ASP A 37 -10.88 11.51 3.35
N GLU A 38 -11.91 12.32 3.58
CA GLU A 38 -13.30 11.83 3.52
C GLU A 38 -13.73 11.38 2.10
N PRO A 39 -13.40 12.08 1.00
CA PRO A 39 -13.75 11.57 -0.34
C PRO A 39 -13.09 10.23 -0.67
N SER A 40 -11.83 10.02 -0.30
CA SER A 40 -11.16 8.73 -0.46
C SER A 40 -11.75 7.63 0.43
N LEU A 41 -12.24 7.95 1.62
CA LEU A 41 -12.99 7.01 2.45
C LEU A 41 -14.31 6.58 1.79
N GLY A 42 -15.02 7.53 1.18
CA GLY A 42 -16.21 7.23 0.38
C GLY A 42 -15.92 6.23 -0.74
N LEU A 43 -14.78 6.39 -1.42
CA LEU A 43 -14.31 5.44 -2.43
C LEU A 43 -13.99 4.06 -1.83
N LEU A 44 -13.31 4.00 -0.67
CA LEU A 44 -13.01 2.71 -0.03
C LEU A 44 -14.26 1.93 0.36
N ARG A 45 -15.32 2.61 0.82
CA ARG A 45 -16.59 1.95 1.15
C ARG A 45 -17.19 1.27 -0.09
N THR A 46 -17.18 1.93 -1.24
CA THR A 46 -17.65 1.34 -2.50
C THR A 46 -16.78 0.16 -2.95
N LEU A 47 -15.46 0.24 -2.73
CA LEU A 47 -14.53 -0.83 -3.11
C LEU A 47 -14.64 -2.03 -2.18
N ALA A 48 -14.93 -1.83 -0.88
CA ALA A 48 -14.99 -2.91 0.11
C ALA A 48 -16.08 -3.96 -0.19
N ASP A 49 -17.10 -3.60 -0.96
CA ASP A 49 -18.15 -4.53 -1.40
C ASP A 49 -17.67 -5.53 -2.48
N MET A 50 -16.46 -5.37 -3.02
CA MET A 50 -15.85 -6.28 -3.99
C MET A 50 -15.11 -7.45 -3.30
N PRO A 51 -14.92 -8.60 -3.99
CA PRO A 51 -14.19 -9.73 -3.42
C PRO A 51 -12.68 -9.48 -3.42
N TRP A 52 -12.10 -9.31 -2.22
CA TRP A 52 -10.67 -9.14 -2.01
C TRP A 52 -10.05 -10.32 -1.26
N SER A 53 -8.81 -10.66 -1.59
CA SER A 53 -7.97 -11.67 -0.94
C SER A 53 -6.94 -11.05 0.02
N GLY A 54 -7.39 -10.54 1.17
CA GLY A 54 -6.49 -10.06 2.25
C GLY A 54 -6.29 -8.55 2.29
N ALA A 55 -7.12 -7.78 1.59
CA ALA A 55 -7.27 -6.34 1.78
C ALA A 55 -7.92 -6.00 3.12
N HIS A 56 -7.32 -5.09 3.87
CA HIS A 56 -8.02 -4.37 4.93
C HIS A 56 -8.15 -2.90 4.53
N PHE A 57 -9.36 -2.38 4.60
CA PHE A 57 -9.68 -0.99 4.30
C PHE A 57 -9.73 -0.19 5.58
N LEU A 58 -8.96 0.90 5.60
CA LEU A 58 -8.71 1.69 6.80
C LEU A 58 -8.85 3.18 6.46
N ARG A 59 -9.21 3.97 7.47
CA ARG A 59 -9.22 5.43 7.45
C ARG A 59 -8.11 5.93 8.36
N TYR A 60 -7.34 6.91 7.92
CA TYR A 60 -6.49 7.68 8.82
C TYR A 60 -7.34 8.61 9.70
N VAL A 61 -7.13 8.56 11.02
CA VAL A 61 -7.83 9.42 11.98
C VAL A 61 -6.93 10.53 12.48
N SER A 62 -5.80 10.17 13.11
CA SER A 62 -4.88 11.15 13.69
C SER A 62 -3.52 10.54 14.01
N ALA A 63 -2.49 11.37 14.01
CA ALA A 63 -1.19 11.01 14.55
C ALA A 63 -1.27 10.83 16.07
N LYS A 64 -0.47 9.91 16.60
CA LYS A 64 -0.33 9.62 18.03
C LYS A 64 1.15 9.55 18.37
N GLY A 65 1.53 10.02 19.56
CA GLY A 65 2.89 9.79 20.06
C GLY A 65 3.16 8.28 20.19
N ALA A 66 4.34 7.84 19.78
CA ALA A 66 4.71 6.43 19.88
C ALA A 66 4.60 5.93 21.33
N THR A 67 3.97 4.78 21.52
CA THR A 67 3.91 4.10 22.83
C THR A 67 5.23 3.35 23.11
N ASP A 68 5.50 3.05 24.39
CA ASP A 68 6.72 2.37 24.88
C ASP A 68 7.07 1.05 24.16
N SER A 69 6.15 0.46 23.41
CA SER A 69 6.35 -0.75 22.60
C SER A 69 7.06 -0.53 21.26
N LEU A 70 7.34 0.72 20.85
CA LEU A 70 7.89 1.08 19.53
C LEU A 70 9.17 1.92 19.63
N HIS A 71 10.25 1.36 20.16
CA HIS A 71 11.54 2.06 20.31
C HIS A 71 12.19 2.56 18.99
N MET A 72 11.69 2.13 17.82
CA MET A 72 12.23 2.53 16.50
C MET A 72 11.37 3.54 15.72
N LEU A 73 10.17 3.90 16.21
CA LEU A 73 9.30 4.88 15.55
C LEU A 73 8.95 5.99 16.55
N PRO A 74 9.25 7.28 16.27
CA PRO A 74 8.89 8.39 17.17
C PRO A 74 7.39 8.76 17.10
N VAL A 75 6.68 8.32 16.06
CA VAL A 75 5.27 8.67 15.78
C VAL A 75 4.52 7.42 15.31
N ASP A 76 3.33 7.19 15.87
CA ASP A 76 2.34 6.19 15.45
C ASP A 76 1.09 6.91 14.92
N ALA A 77 0.11 6.18 14.40
CA ALA A 77 -1.19 6.75 14.04
C ALA A 77 -2.34 5.87 14.50
N VAL A 78 -3.47 6.51 14.79
CA VAL A 78 -4.75 5.84 14.96
C VAL A 78 -5.38 5.74 13.58
N LEU A 79 -5.71 4.51 13.20
CA LEU A 79 -6.52 4.20 12.03
C LEU A 79 -7.88 3.67 12.51
N GLU A 80 -8.88 3.72 11.65
CA GLU A 80 -10.18 3.08 11.87
C GLU A 80 -10.49 2.14 10.70
N ASP A 81 -11.04 0.97 10.97
CA ASP A 81 -11.66 0.16 9.92
C ASP A 81 -12.99 0.78 9.45
N LEU A 82 -13.63 0.16 8.45
CA LEU A 82 -14.87 0.68 7.88
C LEU A 82 -16.06 0.57 8.85
N GLU A 83 -15.94 -0.29 9.86
CA GLU A 83 -16.87 -0.47 10.96
C GLU A 83 -16.64 0.52 12.12
N GLY A 84 -15.57 1.33 12.04
CA GLY A 84 -15.22 2.36 13.03
C GLY A 84 -14.43 1.85 14.22
N LYS A 85 -13.89 0.63 14.17
CA LYS A 85 -12.99 0.11 15.20
C LYS A 85 -11.60 0.71 15.00
N SER A 86 -11.09 1.35 16.06
CA SER A 86 -9.75 1.91 16.05
C SER A 86 -8.67 0.84 16.13
N VAL A 87 -7.63 0.97 15.31
CA VAL A 87 -6.44 0.12 15.25
C VAL A 87 -5.16 0.98 15.20
N SER A 88 -4.03 0.41 15.62
CA SER A 88 -2.72 1.08 15.52
C SER A 88 -2.14 0.89 14.13
N LEU A 89 -1.59 1.96 13.55
CA LEU A 89 -0.82 1.90 12.31
C LEU A 89 0.36 0.92 12.43
N ALA A 90 1.06 0.90 13.56
CA ALA A 90 2.20 0.02 13.76
C ALA A 90 1.84 -1.48 13.65
N ASP A 91 0.68 -1.87 14.18
CA ASP A 91 0.19 -3.26 14.12
C ASP A 91 -0.21 -3.62 12.69
N GLU A 92 -0.92 -2.72 12.00
CA GLU A 92 -1.35 -2.92 10.61
C GLU A 92 -0.16 -3.01 9.64
N VAL A 93 0.84 -2.15 9.80
CA VAL A 93 2.06 -2.16 8.95
C VAL A 93 2.91 -3.40 9.23
N ALA A 94 2.92 -3.94 10.46
CA ALA A 94 3.66 -5.15 10.78
C ALA A 94 3.17 -6.37 9.97
N ASP A 95 1.85 -6.53 9.87
CA ASP A 95 1.20 -7.65 9.18
C ASP A 95 1.04 -7.44 7.66
N ALA A 96 1.19 -6.20 7.17
CA ALA A 96 1.05 -5.87 5.75
C ALA A 96 2.29 -6.23 4.92
N ASP A 97 2.08 -6.63 3.66
CA ASP A 97 3.13 -6.70 2.64
C ASP A 97 3.21 -5.40 1.82
N ILE A 98 2.05 -4.79 1.58
CA ILE A 98 1.89 -3.57 0.79
C ILE A 98 0.89 -2.62 1.46
N ILE A 99 1.24 -1.35 1.48
CA ILE A 99 0.40 -0.26 1.96
C ILE A 99 0.05 0.63 0.77
N VAL A 100 -1.25 0.88 0.59
CA VAL A 100 -1.79 1.76 -0.45
C VAL A 100 -2.46 2.94 0.25
N MET A 101 -1.89 4.13 0.12
CA MET A 101 -2.48 5.36 0.62
C MET A 101 -3.33 5.98 -0.49
N ILE A 102 -4.57 6.37 -0.19
CA ILE A 102 -5.45 7.02 -1.16
C ILE A 102 -5.83 8.40 -0.63
N THR A 103 -5.64 9.41 -1.46
CA THR A 103 -6.05 10.78 -1.14
C THR A 103 -6.63 11.49 -2.36
N THR A 104 -7.38 12.55 -2.13
CA THR A 104 -7.90 13.44 -3.15
C THR A 104 -6.95 14.62 -3.37
N ALA A 105 -6.77 15.03 -4.62
CA ALA A 105 -5.96 16.19 -4.93
C ALA A 105 -6.52 17.45 -4.25
N GLY A 106 -5.65 18.26 -3.65
CA GLY A 106 -6.04 19.47 -2.90
C GLY A 106 -6.40 19.24 -1.43
N THR A 107 -6.38 18.01 -0.92
CA THR A 107 -6.47 17.75 0.54
C THR A 107 -5.09 17.62 1.19
N ALA A 108 -5.06 17.80 2.52
CA ALA A 108 -3.83 17.72 3.30
C ALA A 108 -3.33 16.26 3.37
N ALA A 109 -2.22 15.98 2.69
CA ALA A 109 -1.58 14.67 2.67
C ALA A 109 -0.54 14.49 3.80
N GLU A 110 -0.66 15.24 4.90
CA GLU A 110 0.27 15.16 6.05
C GLU A 110 0.33 13.74 6.65
N ALA A 111 -0.79 13.02 6.60
CA ALA A 111 -0.86 11.61 6.99
C ALA A 111 0.11 10.70 6.21
N ALA A 112 0.47 11.08 4.97
CA ALA A 112 1.39 10.31 4.14
C ALA A 112 2.81 10.26 4.75
N GLU A 113 3.24 11.32 5.43
CA GLU A 113 4.53 11.33 6.13
C GLU A 113 4.57 10.29 7.24
N VAL A 114 3.54 10.27 8.09
CA VAL A 114 3.45 9.34 9.23
C VAL A 114 3.42 7.89 8.74
N ILE A 115 2.57 7.60 7.76
CA ILE A 115 2.41 6.26 7.21
C ILE A 115 3.67 5.82 6.45
N GLY A 116 4.22 6.67 5.59
CA GLY A 116 5.41 6.35 4.80
C GLY A 116 6.65 6.12 5.66
N ASN A 117 6.84 6.91 6.72
CA ASN A 117 7.93 6.69 7.67
C ASN A 117 7.77 5.36 8.42
N ALA A 118 6.55 5.01 8.84
CA ALA A 118 6.26 3.72 9.49
C ALA A 118 6.56 2.53 8.56
N CYS A 119 6.22 2.66 7.28
CA CYS A 119 6.50 1.64 6.27
C CYS A 119 7.99 1.53 5.96
N PHE A 120 8.70 2.66 5.86
CA PHE A 120 10.14 2.71 5.58
C PHE A 120 10.96 1.97 6.64
N VAL A 121 10.68 2.22 7.92
CA VAL A 121 11.39 1.55 9.05
C VAL A 121 11.14 0.04 9.04
N ARG A 122 10.02 -0.42 8.51
CA ARG A 122 9.63 -1.84 8.45
C ARG A 122 9.88 -2.51 7.09
N ASN A 123 10.55 -1.80 6.17
CA ASN A 123 10.82 -2.26 4.81
C ASN A 123 9.55 -2.73 4.06
N LYS A 124 8.45 -2.00 4.22
CA LYS A 124 7.17 -2.28 3.56
C LYS A 124 6.99 -1.40 2.33
N LEU A 125 6.38 -1.97 1.28
CA LEU A 125 6.16 -1.22 0.04
C LEU A 125 4.99 -0.26 0.23
N THR A 126 5.22 1.01 -0.10
CA THR A 126 4.21 2.07 0.03
C THR A 126 3.86 2.62 -1.35
N THR A 127 2.59 2.58 -1.71
CA THR A 127 2.05 3.16 -2.94
C THR A 127 1.10 4.28 -2.57
N GLY A 128 1.26 5.46 -3.17
CA GLY A 128 0.31 6.56 -3.03
C GLY A 128 -0.55 6.69 -4.28
N LEU A 129 -1.86 6.81 -4.09
CA LEU A 129 -2.84 7.04 -5.13
C LEU A 129 -3.51 8.39 -4.88
N VAL A 130 -3.35 9.30 -5.83
CA VAL A 130 -3.95 10.62 -5.81
C VAL A 130 -5.12 10.66 -6.78
N ARG A 131 -6.33 10.76 -6.26
CA ARG A 131 -7.54 11.00 -7.04
C ARG A 131 -7.59 12.47 -7.46
N ASN A 132 -7.52 12.72 -8.74
CA ASN A 132 -7.74 14.03 -9.33
C ASN A 132 -9.25 14.21 -9.56
N ALA A 133 -9.91 14.98 -8.68
CA ALA A 133 -11.33 15.27 -8.78
C ALA A 133 -11.60 16.45 -9.73
N ASP A 134 -12.80 16.48 -10.30
CA ASP A 134 -13.23 17.57 -11.19
C ASP A 134 -13.16 18.92 -10.47
N GLY A 135 -12.55 19.91 -11.12
CA GLY A 135 -12.43 21.27 -10.61
C GLY A 135 -11.25 21.52 -9.66
N VAL A 136 -10.42 20.52 -9.37
CA VAL A 136 -9.16 20.72 -8.65
C VAL A 136 -8.14 21.43 -9.54
N SER A 137 -7.47 22.46 -9.00
CA SER A 137 -6.45 23.18 -9.75
C SER A 137 -5.19 22.34 -9.95
N ALA A 138 -4.46 22.57 -11.06
CA ALA A 138 -3.18 21.90 -11.31
C ALA A 138 -2.16 22.16 -10.18
N ASP A 139 -2.22 23.33 -9.56
CA ASP A 139 -1.34 23.71 -8.45
C ASP A 139 -1.65 22.93 -7.18
N ASP A 140 -2.93 22.66 -6.89
CA ASP A 140 -3.35 21.83 -5.76
C ASP A 140 -2.90 20.38 -5.92
N LEU A 141 -3.07 19.82 -7.13
CA LEU A 141 -2.54 18.50 -7.47
C LEU A 141 -1.02 18.44 -7.31
N ALA A 142 -0.30 19.45 -7.82
CA ALA A 142 1.16 19.51 -7.72
C ALA A 142 1.63 19.61 -6.25
N ARG A 143 0.91 20.35 -5.40
CA ARG A 143 1.16 20.41 -3.96
C ARG A 143 0.99 19.04 -3.31
N THR A 144 -0.15 18.38 -3.50
CA THR A 144 -0.41 17.04 -2.95
C THR A 144 0.65 16.04 -3.37
N LEU A 145 1.04 16.01 -4.66
CA LEU A 145 2.08 15.12 -5.17
C LEU A 145 3.45 15.42 -4.55
N THR A 146 3.78 16.69 -4.34
CA THR A 146 5.05 17.09 -3.74
C THR A 146 5.13 16.66 -2.28
N THR A 147 4.01 16.75 -1.55
CA THR A 147 3.91 16.26 -0.17
C THR A 147 4.05 14.74 -0.08
N MET A 148 3.42 13.97 -0.99
CA MET A 148 3.45 12.50 -0.91
C MET A 148 4.72 11.85 -1.47
N ARG A 149 5.40 12.48 -2.44
CA ARG A 149 6.53 11.89 -3.18
C ARG A 149 7.65 11.33 -2.29
N PRO A 150 8.08 11.97 -1.21
CA PRO A 150 9.13 11.43 -0.34
C PRO A 150 8.72 10.14 0.38
N PHE A 151 7.42 9.90 0.52
CA PHE A 151 6.84 8.88 1.42
C PHE A 151 6.18 7.71 0.69
N ALA A 152 6.14 7.75 -0.64
CA ALA A 152 5.61 6.68 -1.46
C ALA A 152 6.68 6.19 -2.46
N ALA A 153 6.88 4.88 -2.54
CA ALA A 153 7.78 4.26 -3.51
C ALA A 153 7.24 4.37 -4.95
N MET A 154 5.92 4.42 -5.09
CA MET A 154 5.21 4.64 -6.35
C MET A 154 4.06 5.61 -6.11
N LEU A 155 3.92 6.60 -6.98
CA LEU A 155 2.77 7.51 -7.01
C LEU A 155 1.97 7.31 -8.29
N VAL A 156 0.66 7.22 -8.14
CA VAL A 156 -0.29 7.06 -9.24
C VAL A 156 -1.36 8.13 -9.16
N ILE A 157 -1.66 8.75 -10.29
CA ILE A 157 -2.72 9.75 -10.40
C ILE A 157 -3.89 9.08 -11.11
N SER A 158 -5.06 9.14 -10.49
CA SER A 158 -6.29 8.64 -11.09
C SER A 158 -7.27 9.78 -11.35
N ASN A 159 -7.82 9.85 -12.56
CA ASN A 159 -8.91 10.77 -12.92
C ASN A 159 -10.30 10.13 -12.75
N GLY A 160 -10.38 8.85 -12.36
CA GLY A 160 -11.65 8.12 -12.23
C GLY A 160 -11.63 7.12 -11.08
N ASP A 161 -12.80 6.87 -10.50
CA ASP A 161 -12.94 5.99 -9.34
C ASP A 161 -12.70 4.51 -9.70
N GLU A 162 -13.01 4.13 -10.95
CA GLU A 162 -12.86 2.77 -11.47
C GLU A 162 -11.39 2.31 -11.49
N TYR A 163 -10.46 3.20 -11.80
CA TYR A 163 -9.04 2.88 -11.93
C TYR A 163 -8.41 2.41 -10.61
N VAL A 164 -8.92 2.88 -9.47
CA VAL A 164 -8.46 2.42 -8.15
C VAL A 164 -8.81 0.95 -7.94
N GLY A 165 -10.05 0.57 -8.25
CA GLY A 165 -10.51 -0.82 -8.15
C GLY A 165 -9.76 -1.74 -9.11
N GLU A 166 -9.53 -1.29 -10.34
CA GLU A 166 -8.74 -2.04 -11.33
C GLU A 166 -7.29 -2.26 -10.87
N MET A 167 -6.63 -1.22 -10.32
CA MET A 167 -5.28 -1.36 -9.79
C MET A 167 -5.21 -2.31 -8.60
N LEU A 168 -6.13 -2.20 -7.64
CA LEU A 168 -6.17 -3.11 -6.50
C LEU A 168 -6.40 -4.55 -6.96
N SER A 169 -7.28 -4.76 -7.96
CA SER A 169 -7.53 -6.07 -8.55
C SER A 169 -6.27 -6.63 -9.24
N ALA A 170 -5.52 -5.78 -9.94
CA ALA A 170 -4.26 -6.16 -10.59
C ALA A 170 -3.17 -6.55 -9.58
N LEU A 171 -3.18 -5.95 -8.38
CA LEU A 171 -2.28 -6.30 -7.29
C LEU A 171 -2.63 -7.63 -6.61
N ARG A 172 -3.68 -8.33 -7.07
CA ARG A 172 -4.22 -9.58 -6.48
C ARG A 172 -4.48 -9.43 -4.99
N VAL A 173 -5.04 -8.28 -4.65
CA VAL A 173 -5.49 -7.91 -3.30
C VAL A 173 -6.79 -8.60 -2.94
#